data_AF-A0A4R8SZT8-F1
#
_entry.id   AF-A0A4R8SZT8-F1
#
_cell.length_a   1.000
_cell.length_b   1.000
_cell.length_c   1.000
_cell.angle_alpha   90.00
_cell.angle_beta   90.00
_cell.angle_gamma   90.00
#
_symmetry.space_group_name_H-M   'P 1'
#
loop_
_entity.id
_entity.type
_entity.pdbx_description
1 polymer ?
#
loop_
_entity_poly.entity_id
_entity_poly.type
_entity_poly.pdbx_seq_one_letter_code
_entity_poly.pdbx_strand_id
1 'polypeptide(L)'
;MAGYHERLIQSPLWRHGRLQAFGVAWSWGVPEVGDLMVCGATETEPGSPRRIVSVVESERGGRAAWIVEHTALDAEPTTSDRAAIGFWHDVGWARLPEHFPVCARCRELMPCQHAVIDRIATHSAEEMERFSDPSVCPACREPVTLRQRTITFDRNLLGFGTVTFHLRKNCAGAARVYDRDLHREDGAFQLICPGAFRSGVDENGEPVAYCTEPHCRGTGRHHVRGAYHIAGYISHPDGYYRQRNSDEGFSP
;
A
#
# COMPACT_ATOMS: atom_id res chain seq x y z
N MET A 1 -30.23 5.82 16.95
CA MET A 1 -29.50 5.54 15.69
C MET A 1 -28.20 6.35 15.70
N ALA A 2 -27.12 5.71 16.16
CA ALA A 2 -25.77 6.27 16.21
C ALA A 2 -25.30 6.57 14.77
N GLY A 3 -25.29 7.86 14.43
CA GLY A 3 -25.08 8.35 13.07
C GLY A 3 -23.64 8.17 12.62
N TYR A 4 -23.47 8.02 11.31
CA TYR A 4 -22.22 7.86 10.54
C TYR A 4 -21.03 8.74 11.01
N HIS A 5 -21.30 9.88 11.67
CA HIS A 5 -20.30 10.77 12.28
C HIS A 5 -19.58 10.18 13.51
N GLU A 6 -20.22 9.34 14.33
CA GLU A 6 -19.57 8.73 15.50
C GLU A 6 -18.52 7.69 15.10
N ARG A 7 -18.67 7.05 13.92
CA ARG A 7 -17.67 6.08 13.43
C ARG A 7 -16.37 6.73 12.96
N LEU A 8 -16.43 7.96 12.47
CA LEU A 8 -15.24 8.73 12.05
C LEU A 8 -14.37 9.16 13.25
N ILE A 9 -14.94 9.19 14.45
CA ILE A 9 -14.24 9.50 15.70
C ILE A 9 -13.54 8.25 16.28
N GLN A 10 -13.79 7.05 15.75
CA GLN A 10 -13.33 5.78 16.36
C GLN A 10 -12.25 5.04 15.58
N SER A 11 -11.84 5.52 14.41
CA SER A 11 -10.77 4.87 13.63
C SER A 11 -9.80 5.90 13.05
N PRO A 12 -8.49 5.80 13.32
CA PRO A 12 -7.51 6.57 12.56
C PRO A 12 -7.66 6.18 11.09
N LEU A 13 -8.12 7.13 10.28
CA LEU A 13 -8.25 6.94 8.85
C LEU A 13 -6.86 7.08 8.24
N TRP A 14 -6.40 6.01 7.61
CA TRP A 14 -5.21 6.04 6.77
C TRP A 14 -5.57 6.74 5.47
N ARG A 15 -5.11 7.99 5.28
CA ARG A 15 -5.13 8.64 3.96
C ARG A 15 -3.71 9.08 3.61
N HIS A 16 -3.25 8.64 2.44
CA HIS A 16 -1.92 8.96 1.89
C HIS A 16 -0.71 8.56 2.78
N GLY A 17 -0.79 7.44 3.52
CA GLY A 17 0.32 6.97 4.35
C GLY A 17 0.65 7.90 5.53
N ARG A 18 -0.38 8.52 6.12
CA ARG A 18 -0.25 9.37 7.30
C ARG A 18 -1.31 9.01 8.32
N LEU A 19 -0.91 8.93 9.59
CA LEU A 19 -1.82 8.74 10.70
C LEU A 19 -2.68 9.99 10.88
N GLN A 20 -4.00 9.85 10.74
CA GLN A 20 -4.92 10.96 10.95
C GLN A 20 -5.24 11.13 12.44
N ALA A 21 -4.93 12.32 12.98
CA ALA A 21 -5.41 12.72 14.30
C ALA A 21 -6.95 12.83 14.30
N PHE A 22 -7.59 12.48 15.41
CA PHE A 22 -9.04 12.52 15.54
C PHE A 22 -9.58 13.94 15.40
N GLY A 23 -10.71 14.07 14.70
CA GLY A 23 -11.39 15.36 14.50
C GLY A 23 -10.79 16.25 13.41
N VAL A 24 -9.79 15.79 12.66
CA VAL A 24 -9.20 16.56 11.54
C VAL A 24 -10.19 16.67 10.39
N ALA A 25 -10.48 17.90 9.97
CA ALA A 25 -11.17 18.22 8.72
C ALA A 25 -10.15 18.55 7.62
N TRP A 26 -10.47 18.24 6.36
CA TRP A 26 -9.66 18.66 5.22
C TRP A 26 -10.27 19.90 4.60
N SER A 27 -9.49 20.98 4.53
CA SER A 27 -9.85 22.20 3.82
C SER A 27 -9.11 22.27 2.50
N TRP A 28 -9.74 22.83 1.48
CA TRP A 28 -9.15 23.07 0.16
C TRP A 28 -9.14 24.58 -0.09
N GLY A 29 -8.06 25.09 -0.67
CA GLY A 29 -7.88 26.53 -0.90
C GLY A 29 -7.02 27.23 0.15
N VAL A 30 -7.07 28.57 0.14
CA VAL A 30 -6.19 29.44 0.93
C VAL A 30 -6.41 29.22 2.43
N PRO A 31 -5.37 28.94 3.23
CA PRO A 31 -5.49 28.88 4.68
C PRO A 31 -5.72 30.27 5.28
N GLU A 32 -6.44 30.36 6.41
CA GLU A 32 -6.68 31.63 7.09
C GLU A 32 -5.72 31.82 8.27
N VAL A 33 -5.37 33.07 8.57
CA VAL A 33 -4.62 33.40 9.79
C VAL A 33 -5.48 33.03 11.01
N GLY A 34 -4.87 32.35 11.97
CA GLY A 34 -5.54 31.81 13.15
C GLY A 34 -5.97 30.35 13.01
N ASP A 35 -5.97 29.79 11.80
CA ASP A 35 -6.30 28.39 11.61
C ASP A 35 -5.35 27.46 12.36
N LEU A 36 -5.94 26.41 12.92
CA LEU A 36 -5.20 25.31 13.54
C LEU A 36 -4.96 24.23 12.50
N MET A 37 -3.71 23.83 12.34
CA MET A 37 -3.31 22.77 11.44
C MET A 37 -2.45 21.72 12.12
N VAL A 38 -2.39 20.54 11.52
CA VAL A 38 -1.49 19.47 11.95
C VAL A 38 -0.23 19.49 11.08
N CYS A 39 0.93 19.70 11.70
CA CYS A 39 2.23 19.68 11.02
C CYS A 39 2.99 18.38 11.32
N GLY A 40 3.68 17.82 10.33
CA GLY A 40 4.61 16.70 10.52
C GLY A 40 3.98 15.35 10.87
N ALA A 41 2.67 15.15 10.72
CA ALA A 41 2.05 13.85 10.94
C ALA A 41 2.59 12.82 9.94
N THR A 42 3.19 11.74 10.44
CA THR A 42 3.67 10.60 9.65
C THR A 42 2.97 9.31 10.11
N GLU A 43 3.40 8.15 9.62
CA GLU A 43 2.89 6.86 10.09
C GLU A 43 3.36 6.55 11.53
N THR A 44 4.51 7.08 11.93
CA THR A 44 5.18 6.76 13.20
C THR A 44 5.21 7.93 14.19
N GLU A 45 4.83 9.13 13.74
CA GLU A 45 4.85 10.33 14.56
C GLU A 45 3.47 11.02 14.50
N PRO A 46 2.81 11.23 15.65
CA PRO A 46 1.63 12.07 15.69
C PRO A 46 2.04 13.48 15.29
N GLY A 47 1.28 14.10 14.39
CA GLY A 47 1.58 15.48 14.01
C GLY A 47 1.41 16.43 15.19
N SER A 48 2.07 17.59 15.12
CA SER A 48 1.98 18.63 16.13
C SER A 48 0.96 19.69 15.73
N PRO A 49 0.09 20.15 16.63
CA PRO A 49 -0.84 21.23 16.35
C PRO A 49 -0.05 22.55 16.25
N ARG A 50 -0.28 23.28 15.16
CA ARG A 50 0.32 24.58 14.90
C ARG A 50 -0.78 25.60 14.59
N ARG A 51 -0.56 26.84 15.00
CA ARG A 51 -1.44 27.96 14.66
C ARG A 51 -0.81 28.77 13.54
N ILE A 52 -1.57 29.01 12.48
CA ILE A 52 -1.15 29.88 11.37
C ILE A 52 -1.14 31.33 11.85
N VAL A 53 -0.02 32.01 11.65
CA VAL A 53 0.16 33.42 12.05
C VAL A 53 0.32 34.36 10.85
N SER A 54 0.73 33.84 9.69
CA SER A 54 0.82 34.60 8.45
C SER A 54 0.66 33.68 7.24
N VAL A 55 0.04 34.21 6.19
CA VAL A 55 -0.15 33.54 4.90
C VAL A 55 0.24 34.52 3.80
N VAL A 56 1.19 34.13 2.96
CA VAL A 56 1.68 34.93 1.85
C VAL A 56 1.50 34.15 0.56
N GLU A 57 0.85 34.75 -0.42
CA GLU A 57 0.73 34.16 -1.75
C GLU A 57 2.09 34.16 -2.47
N SER A 58 2.34 33.07 -3.19
CA SER A 58 3.55 32.84 -3.95
C SER A 58 3.21 32.11 -5.24
N GLU A 59 4.10 32.16 -6.22
CA GLU A 59 4.01 31.31 -7.41
C GLU A 59 5.20 30.35 -7.43
N ARG A 60 4.95 29.07 -7.71
CA ARG A 60 6.03 28.07 -7.81
C ARG A 60 5.79 27.17 -9.02
N GLY A 61 6.61 27.30 -10.05
CA GLY A 61 6.47 26.51 -11.28
C GLY A 61 5.16 26.77 -12.04
N GLY A 62 4.70 28.02 -12.11
CA GLY A 62 3.47 28.39 -12.85
C GLY A 62 2.17 28.03 -12.15
N ARG A 63 2.22 27.68 -10.86
CA ARG A 63 1.06 27.33 -10.04
C ARG A 63 1.03 28.20 -8.79
N ALA A 64 -0.17 28.63 -8.41
CA ALA A 64 -0.41 29.34 -7.16
C ALA A 64 -0.02 28.46 -5.97
N ALA A 65 0.75 29.05 -5.05
CA ALA A 65 1.24 28.44 -3.84
C ALA A 65 1.09 29.41 -2.66
N TRP A 66 1.10 28.89 -1.44
CA TRP A 66 1.05 29.72 -0.24
C TRP A 66 2.23 29.42 0.68
N ILE A 67 2.90 30.46 1.15
CA ILE A 67 3.92 30.39 2.20
C ILE A 67 3.20 30.67 3.52
N VAL A 68 3.26 29.72 4.45
CA VAL A 68 2.57 29.80 5.72
C VAL A 68 3.60 29.91 6.84
N GLU A 69 3.47 30.94 7.67
CA GLU A 69 4.19 31.02 8.94
C GLU A 69 3.27 30.51 10.05
N HIS A 70 3.83 29.70 10.92
CA HIS A 70 3.06 29.06 11.98
C HIS A 70 3.86 28.97 13.28
N THR A 71 3.15 28.98 14.40
CA THR A 71 3.75 28.78 15.72
C THR A 71 3.20 27.51 16.36
N ALA A 72 4.00 26.85 17.22
CA ALA A 72 3.46 25.79 18.08
C ALA A 72 2.47 26.38 19.08
N LEU A 73 1.49 25.60 19.52
CA LEU A 73 0.48 26.10 20.46
C LEU A 73 1.04 26.40 21.86
N ASP A 74 2.14 25.76 22.22
CA ASP A 74 2.88 25.91 23.46
C ASP A 74 4.09 26.85 23.34
N ALA A 75 4.36 27.36 22.14
CA ALA A 75 5.46 28.26 21.86
C ALA A 75 5.07 29.73 22.17
N GLU A 76 6.06 30.52 22.59
CA GLU A 76 5.94 31.98 22.61
C GLU A 76 5.58 32.47 21.19
N PRO A 77 4.75 33.51 21.04
CA PRO A 77 4.35 34.02 19.71
C PRO A 77 5.53 34.46 18.83
N THR A 78 6.69 34.69 19.45
CA THR A 78 7.94 35.13 18.83
C THR A 78 8.74 33.98 18.21
N THR A 79 8.46 32.72 18.56
CA THR A 79 9.12 31.54 18.00
C THR A 79 8.25 30.93 16.91
N SER A 80 8.19 31.61 15.76
CA SER A 80 7.50 31.12 14.57
C SER A 80 8.44 30.34 13.66
N ASP A 81 7.92 29.23 13.11
CA ASP A 81 8.57 28.50 12.05
C ASP A 81 7.98 28.96 10.72
N ARG A 82 8.85 29.36 9.79
CA ARG A 82 8.46 29.71 8.42
C ARG A 82 8.68 28.51 7.53
N ALA A 83 7.60 27.82 7.15
CA ALA A 83 7.67 26.69 6.25
C ALA A 83 7.03 27.05 4.89
N ALA A 84 7.81 26.96 3.82
CA ALA A 84 7.29 26.97 2.47
C ALA A 84 6.68 25.59 2.15
N ILE A 85 5.55 25.28 2.77
CA ILE A 85 4.78 24.10 2.41
C ILE A 85 4.01 24.49 1.15
N GLY A 86 4.42 23.96 -0.01
CA GLY A 86 3.76 24.20 -1.27
C GLY A 86 2.35 23.62 -1.26
N PHE A 87 1.42 24.34 -0.65
CA PHE A 87 -0.01 24.10 -0.78
C PHE A 87 -0.41 24.69 -2.12
N TRP A 88 -0.72 23.81 -3.06
CA TRP A 88 -1.30 24.18 -4.35
C TRP A 88 -2.80 24.36 -4.15
N HIS A 89 -3.46 25.18 -4.96
CA HIS A 89 -4.90 25.39 -4.82
C HIS A 89 -5.78 24.13 -4.85
N ASP A 90 -5.29 23.09 -5.52
CA ASP A 90 -5.92 21.77 -5.58
C ASP A 90 -5.42 20.78 -4.53
N VAL A 91 -4.63 21.21 -3.54
CA VAL A 91 -4.09 20.35 -2.48
C VAL A 91 -4.66 20.80 -1.15
N GLY A 92 -5.49 19.93 -0.58
CA GLY A 92 -6.11 20.17 0.71
C GLY A 92 -5.09 20.11 1.84
N TRP A 93 -5.45 20.69 2.98
CA TRP A 93 -4.65 20.67 4.21
C TRP A 93 -5.50 20.29 5.42
N ALA A 94 -4.86 19.69 6.42
CA ALA A 94 -5.49 19.18 7.62
C ALA A 94 -5.73 20.32 8.63
N ARG A 95 -7.01 20.68 8.83
CA ARG A 95 -7.48 21.67 9.80
C ARG A 95 -7.99 20.98 11.07
N LEU A 96 -7.60 21.50 12.23
CA LEU A 96 -8.14 21.09 13.52
C LEU A 96 -9.30 22.01 13.93
N PRO A 97 -10.33 21.47 14.60
CA PRO A 97 -11.35 22.27 15.26
C PRO A 97 -10.74 23.06 16.43
N GLU A 98 -11.48 24.05 16.93
CA GLU A 98 -11.08 24.83 18.12
C GLU A 98 -10.84 23.94 19.35
N HIS A 99 -11.62 22.87 19.50
CA HIS A 99 -11.47 21.87 20.54
C HIS A 99 -11.11 20.52 19.93
N PHE A 100 -9.91 20.02 20.25
CA PHE A 100 -9.40 18.76 19.74
C PHE A 100 -8.97 17.84 20.89
N PRO A 101 -9.10 16.51 20.73
CA PRO A 101 -8.74 15.56 21.77
C PRO A 101 -7.22 15.44 21.91
N VAL A 102 -6.74 15.60 23.13
CA VAL A 102 -5.34 15.33 23.51
C VAL A 102 -5.29 14.18 24.52
N CYS A 103 -4.20 13.41 24.49
CA CYS A 103 -3.99 12.34 25.44
C CYS A 103 -3.76 12.92 26.85
N ALA A 104 -4.52 12.46 27.84
CA ALA A 104 -4.35 12.94 29.22
C ALA A 104 -2.96 12.66 29.82
N ARG A 105 -2.24 11.66 29.28
CA ARG A 105 -0.91 11.24 29.78
C ARG A 105 0.24 12.01 29.11
N CYS A 106 0.33 11.97 27.78
CA CYS A 106 1.44 12.59 27.05
C CYS A 106 1.09 13.97 26.45
N ARG A 107 -0.16 14.42 26.54
CA ARG A 107 -0.66 15.69 25.98
C ARG A 107 -0.51 15.85 24.47
N GLU A 108 -0.19 14.77 23.76
CA GLU A 108 -0.17 14.72 22.30
C GLU A 108 -1.58 14.65 21.70
N LEU A 109 -1.70 15.00 20.42
CA LEU A 109 -2.92 14.77 19.65
C LEU A 109 -3.26 13.28 19.62
N MET A 110 -4.55 12.97 19.73
CA MET A 110 -5.03 11.58 19.64
C MET A 110 -5.18 11.13 18.18
N PRO A 111 -4.83 9.87 17.83
CA PRO A 111 -4.15 8.91 18.70
C PRO A 111 -2.70 9.32 18.95
N CYS A 112 -2.30 9.27 20.24
CA CYS A 112 -0.95 9.63 20.62
C CYS A 112 0.08 8.60 20.14
N GLN A 113 1.35 8.97 20.13
CA GLN A 113 2.43 8.15 19.60
C GLN A 113 2.47 6.76 20.25
N HIS A 114 2.29 6.70 21.57
CA HIS A 114 2.26 5.43 22.31
C HIS A 114 1.18 4.48 21.79
N ALA A 115 -0.05 4.98 21.59
CA ALA A 115 -1.14 4.16 21.09
C ALA A 115 -0.89 3.68 19.64
N VAL A 116 -0.19 4.48 18.85
CA VAL A 116 0.17 4.14 17.47
C VAL A 116 1.26 3.07 17.46
N ILE A 117 2.32 3.26 18.25
CA ILE A 117 3.41 2.29 18.42
C ILE A 117 2.86 0.96 18.94
N ASP A 118 2.01 0.98 19.98
CA ASP A 118 1.41 -0.24 20.55
C ASP A 118 0.56 -0.98 19.51
N ARG A 119 -0.18 -0.24 18.68
CA ARG A 119 -0.98 -0.82 17.59
C ARG A 119 -0.10 -1.40 16.49
N ILE A 120 0.97 -0.72 16.10
CA ILE A 120 1.94 -1.23 15.12
C ILE A 120 2.60 -2.50 15.68
N ALA A 121 3.09 -2.46 16.92
CA ALA A 121 3.72 -3.60 17.58
C ALA A 121 2.77 -4.81 17.65
N THR A 122 1.51 -4.58 18.02
CA THR A 122 0.48 -5.63 18.06
C THR A 122 0.21 -6.20 16.68
N HIS A 123 0.02 -5.34 15.67
CA HIS A 123 -0.19 -5.78 14.28
C HIS A 123 1.01 -6.57 13.76
N SER A 124 2.23 -6.09 13.99
CA SER A 124 3.45 -6.80 13.60
C SER A 124 3.60 -8.13 14.32
N ALA A 125 3.26 -8.21 15.61
CA ALA A 125 3.29 -9.47 16.35
C ALA A 125 2.27 -10.49 15.81
N GLU A 126 1.02 -10.07 15.56
CA GLU A 126 -0.01 -10.91 14.94
C GLU A 126 0.37 -11.35 13.53
N GLU A 127 1.07 -10.50 12.79
CA GLU A 127 1.58 -10.81 11.47
C GLU A 127 2.71 -11.84 11.55
N MET A 128 3.71 -11.64 12.42
CA MET A 128 4.76 -12.63 12.66
C MET A 128 4.20 -14.00 13.09
N GLU A 129 3.25 -14.01 14.01
CA GLU A 129 2.59 -15.24 14.49
C GLU A 129 1.92 -16.00 13.34
N ARG A 130 1.22 -15.28 12.46
CA ARG A 130 0.54 -15.86 11.29
C ARG A 130 1.48 -16.55 10.31
N PHE A 131 2.74 -16.13 10.27
CA PHE A 131 3.78 -16.68 9.41
C PHE A 131 4.72 -17.64 10.14
N SER A 132 4.50 -17.89 11.44
CA SER A 132 5.43 -18.67 12.27
C SER A 132 5.29 -20.20 12.09
N ASP A 133 4.10 -20.68 11.73
CA ASP A 133 3.81 -22.11 11.56
C ASP A 133 3.71 -22.49 10.07
N PRO A 134 4.67 -23.26 9.51
CA PRO A 134 4.64 -23.66 8.11
C PRO A 134 3.50 -24.65 7.78
N SER A 135 2.86 -25.24 8.79
CA SER A 135 1.71 -26.12 8.62
C SER A 135 0.38 -25.37 8.49
N VAL A 136 0.36 -24.04 8.66
CA VAL A 136 -0.84 -23.21 8.55
C VAL A 136 -0.67 -22.20 7.42
N CYS A 137 -1.67 -22.11 6.54
CA CYS A 137 -1.64 -21.14 5.46
C CYS A 137 -1.84 -19.71 6.01
N PRO A 138 -0.90 -18.76 5.83
CA PRO A 138 -1.04 -17.42 6.38
C PRO A 138 -2.24 -16.64 5.82
N ALA A 139 -2.66 -16.95 4.59
CA ALA A 139 -3.74 -16.23 3.93
C ALA A 139 -5.13 -16.55 4.50
N CYS A 140 -5.39 -17.80 4.88
CA CYS A 140 -6.70 -18.25 5.36
C CYS A 140 -6.70 -18.81 6.79
N ARG A 141 -5.54 -18.94 7.42
CA ARG A 141 -5.35 -19.50 8.77
C ARG A 141 -5.90 -20.91 8.95
N GLU A 142 -5.93 -21.69 7.87
CA GLU A 142 -6.32 -23.10 7.91
C GLU A 142 -5.08 -23.99 7.78
N PRO A 143 -5.08 -25.18 8.40
CA PRO A 143 -4.01 -26.16 8.23
C PRO A 143 -3.81 -26.56 6.78
N VAL A 144 -2.55 -26.72 6.39
CA VAL A 144 -2.11 -27.19 5.09
C VAL A 144 -2.03 -28.70 5.11
N THR A 145 -2.75 -29.36 4.20
CA THR A 145 -2.76 -30.81 4.08
C THR A 145 -2.12 -31.28 2.77
N LEU A 146 -1.60 -32.52 2.75
CA LEU A 146 -0.91 -33.12 1.61
C LEU A 146 -1.77 -33.23 0.33
N ARG A 147 -3.11 -33.19 0.45
CA ARG A 147 -4.03 -33.36 -0.68
C ARG A 147 -4.31 -32.05 -1.44
N GLN A 148 -3.90 -30.92 -0.89
CA GLN A 148 -4.18 -29.60 -1.45
C GLN A 148 -2.99 -29.12 -2.30
N ARG A 149 -3.25 -28.39 -3.39
CA ARG A 149 -2.18 -27.70 -4.13
C ARG A 149 -1.61 -26.59 -3.25
N THR A 150 -0.31 -26.64 -3.02
CA THR A 150 0.42 -25.72 -2.14
C THR A 150 1.69 -25.22 -2.81
N ILE A 151 2.25 -24.15 -2.26
CA ILE A 151 3.61 -23.70 -2.52
C ILE A 151 4.29 -23.47 -1.18
N THR A 152 5.54 -23.91 -1.06
CA THR A 152 6.39 -23.63 0.09
C THR A 152 7.55 -22.77 -0.37
N PHE A 153 7.78 -21.67 0.34
CA PHE A 153 8.93 -20.80 0.15
C PHE A 153 9.95 -21.09 1.24
N ASP A 154 11.21 -21.27 0.85
CA ASP A 154 12.30 -21.63 1.77
C ASP A 154 12.73 -20.49 2.70
N ARG A 155 12.34 -19.26 2.34
CA ARG A 155 12.64 -18.04 3.08
C ARG A 155 11.34 -17.40 3.56
N ASN A 156 11.30 -17.11 4.85
CA ASN A 156 10.21 -16.36 5.46
C ASN A 156 10.58 -14.87 5.60
N LEU A 157 9.87 -13.98 4.91
CA LEU A 157 10.01 -12.52 5.02
C LEU A 157 9.65 -11.95 6.41
N LEU A 158 8.79 -12.65 7.14
CA LEU A 158 8.15 -12.13 8.36
C LEU A 158 8.48 -12.98 9.59
N GLY A 159 9.44 -13.91 9.46
CA GLY A 159 9.78 -14.84 10.52
C GLY A 159 10.97 -15.71 10.15
N PHE A 160 11.10 -16.86 10.82
CA PHE A 160 12.14 -17.84 10.54
C PHE A 160 11.57 -19.05 9.80
N GLY A 161 12.43 -19.77 9.09
CA GLY A 161 12.08 -21.01 8.42
C GLY A 161 11.32 -20.81 7.11
N THR A 162 10.46 -21.78 6.80
CA THR A 162 9.68 -21.82 5.56
C THR A 162 8.26 -21.31 5.78
N VAL A 163 7.60 -20.93 4.71
CA VAL A 163 6.16 -20.59 4.74
C VAL A 163 5.44 -21.31 3.63
N THR A 164 4.27 -21.86 3.94
CA THR A 164 3.46 -22.61 2.98
C THR A 164 2.11 -21.95 2.75
N PHE A 165 1.76 -21.73 1.49
CA PHE A 165 0.46 -21.20 1.09
C PHE A 165 -0.37 -22.25 0.36
N HIS A 166 -1.68 -22.21 0.58
CA HIS A 166 -2.63 -22.84 -0.34
C HIS A 166 -2.64 -22.10 -1.68
N LEU A 167 -2.78 -22.84 -2.78
CA LEU A 167 -2.98 -22.29 -4.13
C LEU A 167 -4.45 -22.26 -4.57
N ARG A 168 -5.39 -22.34 -3.63
CA ARG A 168 -6.83 -22.15 -3.90
C ARG A 168 -7.18 -20.69 -4.17
N LYS A 169 -8.34 -20.42 -4.78
CA LYS A 169 -8.80 -19.09 -5.22
C LYS A 169 -8.57 -17.98 -4.19
N ASN A 170 -8.93 -18.21 -2.92
CA ASN A 170 -8.84 -17.21 -1.85
C ASN A 170 -7.41 -16.98 -1.31
N CYS A 171 -6.47 -17.88 -1.57
CA CYS A 171 -5.11 -17.84 -1.02
C CYS A 171 -4.04 -17.52 -2.07
N ALA A 172 -4.31 -17.85 -3.34
CA ALA A 172 -3.37 -17.67 -4.44
C ALA A 172 -2.95 -16.20 -4.63
N GLY A 173 -3.85 -15.24 -4.40
CA GLY A 173 -3.52 -13.80 -4.47
C GLY A 173 -2.46 -13.39 -3.44
N ALA A 174 -2.63 -13.81 -2.18
CA ALA A 174 -1.67 -13.54 -1.11
C ALA A 174 -0.32 -14.24 -1.37
N ALA A 175 -0.35 -15.49 -1.85
CA ALA A 175 0.87 -16.22 -2.20
C ALA A 175 1.66 -15.52 -3.32
N ARG A 176 0.99 -14.93 -4.32
CA ARG A 176 1.63 -14.13 -5.38
C ARG A 176 2.24 -12.84 -4.83
N VAL A 177 1.51 -12.11 -3.99
CA VAL A 177 2.05 -10.90 -3.34
C VAL A 177 3.31 -11.25 -2.55
N TYR A 178 3.28 -12.36 -1.81
CA TYR A 178 4.43 -12.85 -1.07
C TYR A 178 5.60 -13.22 -1.98
N ASP A 179 5.37 -13.98 -3.05
CA ASP A 179 6.38 -14.34 -4.06
C ASP A 179 7.05 -13.10 -4.67
N ARG A 180 6.25 -12.08 -5.01
CA ARG A 180 6.74 -10.79 -5.53
C ARG A 180 7.67 -10.11 -4.54
N ASP A 181 7.25 -10.05 -3.27
CA ASP A 181 7.98 -9.30 -2.25
C ASP A 181 9.24 -10.06 -1.82
N LEU A 182 9.20 -11.40 -1.84
CA LEU A 182 10.34 -12.26 -1.51
C LEU A 182 11.44 -12.17 -2.57
N HIS A 183 11.04 -12.17 -3.84
CA HIS A 183 11.93 -12.17 -5.00
C HIS A 183 12.07 -10.79 -5.64
N ARG A 184 11.77 -9.72 -4.90
CA ARG A 184 11.83 -8.34 -5.41
C ARG A 184 13.23 -7.97 -5.91
N GLU A 185 14.27 -8.45 -5.24
CA GLU A 185 15.67 -8.12 -5.53
C GLU A 185 16.31 -9.07 -6.54
N ASP A 186 16.02 -10.38 -6.44
CA ASP A 186 16.65 -11.41 -7.28
C ASP A 186 15.86 -11.73 -8.56
N GLY A 187 14.58 -11.31 -8.64
CA GLY A 187 13.69 -11.58 -9.77
C GLY A 187 13.33 -13.06 -9.94
N ALA A 188 13.67 -13.93 -8.99
CA ALA A 188 13.51 -15.38 -9.05
C ALA A 188 12.07 -15.84 -8.72
N PHE A 189 11.07 -15.11 -9.20
CA PHE A 189 9.65 -15.36 -8.94
C PHE A 189 9.24 -16.80 -9.27
N GLN A 190 8.45 -17.41 -8.40
CA GLN A 190 7.97 -18.79 -8.54
C GLN A 190 6.55 -18.86 -9.11
N LEU A 191 5.66 -18.00 -8.62
CA LEU A 191 4.24 -17.90 -9.01
C LEU A 191 3.98 -16.76 -9.99
N ILE A 192 4.84 -15.75 -10.01
CA ILE A 192 4.70 -14.59 -10.88
C ILE A 192 5.64 -14.69 -12.08
N CYS A 193 5.18 -14.20 -13.22
CA CYS A 193 6.03 -13.91 -14.36
C CYS A 193 5.97 -12.40 -14.66
N PRO A 194 7.11 -11.68 -14.71
CA PRO A 194 7.14 -10.27 -15.08
C PRO A 194 6.83 -10.03 -16.57
N GLY A 195 6.90 -11.11 -17.37
CA GLY A 195 6.63 -11.07 -18.79
C GLY A 195 5.17 -10.78 -19.16
N ALA A 196 4.97 -10.37 -20.41
CA ALA A 196 3.65 -10.25 -21.00
C ALA A 196 3.25 -11.58 -21.64
N PHE A 197 2.05 -12.06 -21.30
CA PHE A 197 1.47 -13.24 -21.93
C PHE A 197 0.79 -12.84 -23.24
N ARG A 198 1.09 -13.57 -24.31
CA ARG A 198 0.47 -13.37 -25.63
C ARG A 198 -0.09 -14.69 -26.13
N SER A 199 -1.30 -14.65 -26.69
CA SER A 199 -1.89 -15.80 -27.37
C SER A 199 -2.48 -15.40 -28.72
N GLY A 200 -2.42 -16.31 -29.69
CA GLY A 200 -2.85 -16.10 -31.07
C GLY A 200 -2.75 -17.41 -31.87
N VAL A 201 -2.52 -17.31 -33.18
CA VAL A 201 -2.34 -18.47 -34.08
C VAL A 201 -0.98 -18.42 -34.78
N ASP A 202 -0.39 -19.58 -35.06
CA ASP A 202 0.86 -19.71 -35.83
C ASP A 202 0.61 -19.74 -37.34
N GLU A 203 1.66 -20.00 -38.11
CA GLU A 203 1.66 -19.98 -39.59
C GLU A 203 0.80 -21.08 -40.20
N ASN A 204 0.53 -22.13 -39.43
CA ASN A 204 -0.33 -23.24 -39.80
C ASN A 204 -1.76 -23.06 -39.26
N GLY A 205 -2.04 -21.93 -38.60
CA GLY A 205 -3.32 -21.66 -37.95
C GLY A 205 -3.51 -22.38 -36.62
N GLU A 206 -2.47 -22.97 -36.02
CA GLU A 206 -2.57 -23.62 -34.73
C GLU A 206 -2.53 -22.60 -33.59
N PRO A 207 -3.36 -22.76 -32.54
CA PRO A 207 -3.30 -21.91 -31.36
C PRO A 207 -1.93 -21.97 -30.69
N VAL A 208 -1.34 -20.80 -30.44
CA VAL A 208 -0.05 -20.67 -29.78
C VAL A 208 -0.08 -19.63 -28.67
N ALA A 209 0.66 -19.91 -27.61
CA ALA A 209 0.86 -19.01 -26.48
C ALA A 209 2.35 -18.81 -26.24
N TYR A 210 2.74 -17.55 -26.03
CA TYR A 210 4.11 -17.14 -25.78
C TYR A 210 4.19 -16.21 -24.56
N CYS A 211 5.33 -16.27 -23.87
CA CYS A 211 5.72 -15.26 -22.89
C CYS A 211 6.95 -14.51 -23.39
N THR A 212 7.06 -13.22 -23.06
CA THR A 212 8.25 -12.40 -23.34
C THR A 212 9.47 -12.78 -22.49
N GLU A 213 9.28 -13.56 -21.42
CA GLU A 213 10.35 -13.91 -20.49
C GLU A 213 11.03 -15.23 -20.85
N PRO A 214 12.38 -15.25 -20.98
CA PRO A 214 13.10 -16.41 -21.46
C PRO A 214 12.96 -17.69 -20.64
N HIS A 215 12.75 -17.50 -19.34
CA HIS A 215 12.66 -18.59 -18.37
C HIS A 215 11.23 -18.75 -17.84
N CYS A 216 10.23 -18.27 -18.58
CA CYS A 216 8.84 -18.45 -18.20
C CYS A 216 8.46 -19.93 -18.24
N ARG A 217 8.07 -20.48 -17.08
CA ARG A 217 7.62 -21.87 -16.92
C ARG A 217 6.17 -22.12 -17.33
N GLY A 218 5.55 -21.20 -18.05
CA GLY A 218 4.27 -21.44 -18.70
C GLY A 218 3.04 -20.78 -18.05
N THR A 219 1.84 -21.27 -18.40
CA THR A 219 0.52 -20.85 -17.87
C THR A 219 0.35 -21.06 -16.37
N GLY A 220 1.21 -21.89 -15.75
CA GLY A 220 1.23 -22.08 -14.30
C GLY A 220 1.62 -20.83 -13.50
N ARG A 221 2.10 -19.77 -14.16
CA ARG A 221 2.46 -18.48 -13.54
C ARG A 221 1.49 -17.37 -13.89
N HIS A 222 1.25 -16.50 -12.91
CA HIS A 222 0.47 -15.30 -13.10
C HIS A 222 1.31 -14.20 -13.76
N HIS A 223 0.88 -13.73 -14.93
CA HIS A 223 1.59 -12.71 -15.71
C HIS A 223 1.11 -11.31 -15.31
N VAL A 224 2.00 -10.49 -14.75
CA VAL A 224 1.65 -9.18 -14.18
C VAL A 224 1.24 -8.18 -15.26
N ARG A 225 1.83 -8.28 -16.46
CA ARG A 225 1.56 -7.37 -17.58
C ARG A 225 0.28 -7.70 -18.36
N GLY A 226 -0.53 -8.64 -17.86
CA GLY A 226 -1.78 -9.05 -18.49
C GLY A 226 -1.60 -10.04 -19.65
N ALA A 227 -2.75 -10.55 -20.12
CA ALA A 227 -2.85 -11.42 -21.28
C ALA A 227 -3.33 -10.61 -22.49
N TYR A 228 -2.56 -10.64 -23.57
CA TYR A 228 -2.94 -10.04 -24.84
C TYR A 228 -3.37 -11.14 -25.81
N HIS A 229 -4.63 -11.09 -26.24
CA HIS A 229 -5.14 -11.92 -27.33
C HIS A 229 -4.94 -11.17 -28.64
N ILE A 230 -4.12 -11.72 -29.54
CA ILE A 230 -3.89 -11.17 -30.86
C ILE A 230 -4.76 -11.97 -31.83
N ALA A 231 -5.79 -11.31 -32.40
CA ALA A 231 -6.64 -11.89 -33.44
C ALA A 231 -5.89 -11.90 -34.79
N GLY A 232 -4.76 -12.62 -34.84
CA GLY A 232 -3.89 -12.64 -36.01
C GLY A 232 -2.66 -13.51 -35.80
N TYR A 233 -1.87 -13.61 -36.87
CA TYR A 233 -0.62 -14.35 -36.90
C TYR A 233 0.40 -13.73 -35.93
N ILE A 234 1.02 -14.57 -35.10
CA ILE A 234 2.17 -14.17 -34.28
C ILE A 234 3.43 -14.70 -34.97
N SER A 235 4.11 -13.84 -35.73
CA SER A 235 5.44 -14.14 -36.27
C SER A 235 6.36 -14.45 -35.10
N HIS A 236 6.91 -15.66 -35.01
CA HIS A 236 7.85 -16.10 -33.97
C HIS A 236 8.93 -15.04 -33.71
N PRO A 237 8.78 -14.16 -32.69
CA PRO A 237 9.77 -13.13 -32.46
C PRO A 237 10.90 -13.74 -31.62
N ASP A 238 12.14 -13.41 -31.95
CA ASP A 238 13.29 -13.78 -31.14
C ASP A 238 13.07 -13.34 -29.68
N GLY A 239 13.18 -14.29 -28.74
CA GLY A 239 12.94 -14.05 -27.31
C GLY A 239 11.60 -14.54 -26.74
N TYR A 240 10.72 -15.12 -27.57
CA TYR A 240 9.45 -15.70 -27.11
C TYR A 240 9.49 -17.24 -27.06
N TYR A 241 9.08 -17.80 -25.92
CA TYR A 241 9.19 -19.24 -25.68
C TYR A 241 7.81 -19.90 -25.81
N ARG A 242 7.67 -20.82 -26.78
CA ARG A 242 6.43 -21.56 -27.07
C ARG A 242 6.10 -22.44 -25.86
N GLN A 243 4.91 -22.26 -25.29
CA GLN A 243 4.43 -23.21 -24.30
C GLN A 243 3.94 -24.48 -25.00
N ARG A 244 4.35 -25.65 -24.50
CA ARG A 244 3.61 -26.89 -24.77
C ARG A 244 2.33 -26.81 -23.94
N ASN A 245 1.17 -26.96 -24.57
CA ASN A 245 -0.10 -27.06 -23.86
C ASN A 245 0.01 -28.17 -22.82
N SER A 246 0.09 -27.81 -21.54
CA SER A 246 -0.12 -28.73 -20.45
C SER A 246 -1.60 -28.66 -20.07
N ASP A 247 -2.31 -29.75 -20.36
CA ASP A 247 -3.69 -30.24 -20.10
C ASP A 247 -4.66 -29.56 -19.11
N GLU A 248 -4.47 -28.35 -18.60
CA GLU A 248 -5.49 -27.66 -17.80
C GLU A 248 -5.94 -26.36 -18.46
N GLY A 249 -7.14 -26.42 -19.04
CA GLY A 249 -7.78 -25.36 -19.80
C GLY A 249 -7.93 -24.04 -19.04
N PHE A 250 -7.78 -22.96 -19.80
CA PHE A 250 -8.14 -21.61 -19.41
C PHE A 250 -9.65 -21.55 -19.14
N SER A 251 -10.08 -21.20 -17.93
CA SER A 251 -11.41 -20.61 -17.72
C SER A 251 -11.27 -19.09 -17.68
N PRO A 252 -12.11 -18.34 -18.43
CA PRO A 252 -12.08 -16.89 -18.49
C PRO A 252 -12.36 -16.22 -17.14
#